data_AF-A0A924FGV3-F1
#
_entry.id   AF-A0A924FGV3-F1
#
_cell.length_a   1.000
_cell.length_b   1.000
_cell.length_c   1.000
_cell.angle_alpha   90.00
_cell.angle_beta   90.00
_cell.angle_gamma   90.00
#
_symmetry.space_group_name_H-M   'P 1'
#
loop_
_entity.id
_entity.type
_entity.pdbx_description
1 polymer ?
#
loop_
_entity_poly.entity_id
_entity_poly.type
_entity_poly.pdbx_seq_one_letter_code
_entity_poly.pdbx_strand_id
1 'polypeptide(L)' 'MQSLLITPKDDAELELLSALLCRLNIATMLIAEDEKEDVGMGVLLQQADRTQHVSRESIFSALGQM' A
#
# COMPACT_ATOMS: atom_id res chain seq x y z
N MET A 1 13.07 10.94 -4.84
CA MET A 1 13.50 9.56 -5.17
C MET A 1 12.24 8.73 -5.37
N GLN A 2 12.18 7.88 -6.38
CA GLN A 2 11.00 7.05 -6.66
C GLN A 2 11.15 5.69 -5.98
N SER A 3 10.08 5.17 -5.41
CA SER A 3 10.06 3.85 -4.76
C SER A 3 9.46 2.82 -5.71
N LEU A 4 9.99 1.60 -5.68
CA LEU A 4 9.46 0.47 -6.43
C LEU A 4 8.81 -0.52 -5.46
N LEU A 5 7.48 -0.66 -5.54
CA LEU A 5 6.73 -1.68 -4.81
C LEU A 5 6.52 -2.88 -5.72
N ILE A 6 6.88 -4.07 -5.24
CA ILE A 6 6.73 -5.34 -5.97
C ILE A 6 5.85 -6.25 -5.14
N THR A 7 4.77 -6.74 -5.73
CA THR A 7 3.86 -7.70 -5.09
C THR A 7 3.97 -9.04 -5.84
N PRO A 8 4.69 -10.04 -5.28
CA PRO A 8 4.75 -11.38 -5.86
C PRO A 8 3.37 -12.05 -5.82
N LYS A 9 3.10 -12.92 -6.78
CA LYS A 9 1.83 -13.66 -6.86
C LYS A 9 1.76 -14.85 -5.90
N ASP A 10 2.91 -15.43 -5.57
CA ASP A 10 3.07 -16.62 -4.75
C ASP A 10 4.44 -16.63 -4.01
N ASP A 11 4.59 -17.54 -3.06
CA ASP A 11 5.80 -17.66 -2.24
C ASP A 11 7.05 -18.02 -3.07
N ALA A 12 6.88 -18.81 -4.15
CA ALA A 12 7.98 -19.21 -5.02
C ALA A 12 8.53 -18.01 -5.80
N GLU A 13 7.67 -17.11 -6.27
CA GLU A 13 8.05 -15.86 -6.92
C GLU A 13 8.72 -14.90 -5.93
N LEU A 14 8.23 -14.82 -4.68
CA LEU A 14 8.86 -14.04 -3.63
C LEU A 14 10.29 -14.51 -3.36
N GLU A 15 10.50 -15.83 -3.22
CA GLU A 15 11.84 -16.40 -3.00
C GLU A 15 12.77 -16.11 -4.19
N LEU A 16 12.30 -16.33 -5.42
CA LEU A 16 13.07 -16.08 -6.63
C LEU A 16 13.51 -14.61 -6.74
N LEU A 17 12.56 -13.68 -6.56
CA LEU A 17 12.83 -12.24 -6.64
C LEU A 17 13.77 -11.78 -5.52
N SER A 18 13.57 -12.26 -4.29
CA SER A 18 14.43 -11.93 -3.16
C SER A 18 15.87 -12.39 -3.39
N ALA A 19 16.05 -13.62 -3.88
CA ALA A 19 17.37 -14.17 -4.22
C ALA A 19 18.06 -13.39 -5.34
N LEU A 20 17.32 -13.01 -6.39
CA LEU A 20 17.85 -12.23 -7.51
C LEU A 20 18.27 -10.81 -7.07
N LEU A 21 17.41 -10.11 -6.34
CA LEU A 21 17.69 -8.75 -5.87
C LEU A 21 18.86 -8.73 -4.89
N CYS A 22 18.96 -9.74 -4.02
CA CYS A 22 20.11 -9.93 -3.13
C CYS A 22 21.40 -10.15 -3.92
N ARG A 23 21.38 -10.98 -4.97
CA ARG A 23 22.54 -11.23 -5.83
C ARG A 23 23.00 -9.99 -6.61
N LEU A 24 22.05 -9.11 -6.96
CA LEU A 24 22.32 -7.82 -7.60
C LEU A 24 22.74 -6.72 -6.61
N ASN A 25 22.84 -7.05 -5.31
CA ASN A 25 23.16 -6.10 -4.24
C ASN A 25 22.18 -4.91 -4.18
N ILE A 26 20.92 -5.16 -4.51
CA ILE A 26 19.84 -4.18 -4.42
C ILE A 26 19.21 -4.31 -3.03
N ALA A 27 19.14 -3.20 -2.29
CA ALA A 27 18.48 -3.16 -1.00
C ALA A 27 16.99 -3.46 -1.17
N THR A 28 16.49 -4.45 -0.45
CA THR A 28 15.08 -4.84 -0.43
C THR A 28 14.55 -4.76 0.99
N MET A 29 13.27 -4.45 1.11
CA MET A 29 12.54 -4.43 2.37
C MET A 29 11.34 -5.35 2.21
N LEU A 30 11.24 -6.36 3.07
CA LEU A 30 10.04 -7.17 3.17
C LEU A 30 9.04 -6.41 4.04
N ILE A 31 7.84 -6.24 3.50
CA ILE A 31 6.75 -5.51 4.15
C ILE A 31 5.78 -6.55 4.70
N ALA A 32 5.53 -6.51 6.01
CA ALA A 32 4.55 -7.37 6.67
C ALA A 32 3.11 -7.02 6.24
N GLU A 33 2.15 -7.87 6.56
CA GLU A 33 0.75 -7.66 6.14
C GLU A 33 0.16 -6.35 6.71
N ASP A 34 0.38 -6.07 7.99
CA ASP A 34 -0.05 -4.81 8.63
C ASP A 34 0.59 -3.58 7.95
N GLU A 35 1.87 -3.66 7.63
CA GLU A 35 2.59 -2.58 6.94
C GLU A 35 2.11 -2.41 5.48
N LYS A 36 1.62 -3.49 4.84
CA LYS A 36 1.00 -3.42 3.51
C LYS A 36 -0.32 -2.67 3.55
N GLU A 37 -1.13 -2.86 4.59
CA GLU A 37 -2.37 -2.11 4.78
C GLU A 37 -2.09 -0.61 4.87
N ASP A 38 -1.11 -0.22 5.68
CA ASP A 38 -0.69 1.17 5.85
C ASP A 38 -0.20 1.80 4.53
N VAL A 39 0.62 1.07 3.76
CA VAL A 39 1.08 1.51 2.44
C VAL A 39 -0.10 1.65 1.47
N GLY A 40 -1.03 0.68 1.48
CA GLY A 40 -2.24 0.72 0.68
C GLY A 40 -3.11 1.93 0.98
N MET A 41 -3.32 2.22 2.27
CA MET A 41 -4.02 3.43 2.73
C MET A 41 -3.32 4.70 2.24
N GLY A 42 -1.99 4.76 2.34
CA GLY A 42 -1.20 5.89 1.82
C GLY A 42 -1.40 6.13 0.33
N VAL A 43 -1.45 5.06 -0.48
CA VAL A 43 -1.72 5.15 -1.93
C VAL A 43 -3.13 5.66 -2.21
N LEU A 44 -4.14 5.15 -1.50
CA LEU A 44 -5.54 5.61 -1.65
C LEU A 44 -5.69 7.09 -1.28
N LEU A 45 -5.02 7.52 -0.21
CA LEU A 45 -5.03 8.91 0.23
C LEU A 45 -4.33 9.86 -0.75
N GLN A 46 -3.34 9.40 -1.51
CA GLN A 46 -2.74 10.18 -2.60
C GLN A 46 -3.67 10.35 -3.80
N GLN A 47 -4.53 9.38 -4.04
CA GLN A 47 -5.51 9.41 -5.14
C GLN A 47 -6.78 10.19 -4.78
N ALA A 48 -7.04 10.40 -3.48
CA ALA A 48 -8.18 11.14 -3.00
C ALA A 48 -8.12 12.63 -3.38
N ASP A 49 -9.24 13.18 -3.84
CA ASP A 49 -9.38 14.61 -4.08
C ASP A 49 -9.43 15.37 -2.74
N ARG A 50 -8.34 16.08 -2.42
CA ARG A 50 -8.18 16.83 -1.17
C ARG A 50 -8.96 18.15 -1.14
N THR A 51 -9.56 18.54 -2.26
CA THR A 51 -10.39 19.76 -2.38
C THR A 51 -11.87 19.47 -2.22
N GLN A 52 -12.26 18.20 -2.29
CA GLN A 52 -13.63 17.78 -2.07
C GLN A 52 -13.95 17.76 -0.57
N HIS A 53 -14.80 18.68 -0.14
CA HIS A 53 -15.31 18.73 1.23
C HIS A 53 -16.71 18.12 1.28
N VAL A 54 -16.96 17.29 2.29
CA VAL A 54 -18.28 16.71 2.58
C VAL A 54 -18.74 17.14 3.97
N SER A 55 -20.05 17.27 4.17
CA SER A 55 -20.60 17.64 5.47
C SER A 55 -20.49 16.50 6.47
N ARG A 56 -20.58 16.85 7.76
CA ARG A 56 -20.52 15.87 8.85
C ARG A 56 -21.65 14.85 8.70
N GLU A 57 -22.86 15.30 8.38
CA GLU A 57 -24.03 14.46 8.20
C GLU A 57 -23.80 13.38 7.12
N SER A 58 -23.19 13.75 6.00
CA SER A 58 -22.84 12.81 4.93
C SER A 58 -21.85 11.75 5.39
N ILE A 59 -20.88 12.12 6.24
CA ILE A 59 -19.91 11.17 6.82
C ILE A 59 -20.60 10.19 7.76
N PHE A 60 -21.44 10.68 8.68
CA PHE A 60 -22.13 9.83 9.66
C PHE A 60 -23.14 8.87 9.00
N SER A 61 -23.79 9.30 7.92
CA SER A 61 -24.64 8.44 7.08
C SER A 61 -23.82 7.32 6.41
N ALA A 62 -22.67 7.64 5.83
CA ALA A 62 -21.78 6.65 5.19
C ALA A 62 -21.18 5.63 6.18
N LEU A 63 -20.96 6.03 7.44
CA LEU A 63 -20.49 5.15 8.51
C LEU A 63 -21.61 4.30 9.15
N GLY A 64 -22.85 4.43 8.67
CA GLY A 64 -23.99 3.69 9.23
C GLY A 64 -24.37 4.12 10.65
N GLN A 65 -24.04 5.35 11.05
CA GLN A 65 -24.31 5.89 12.39
C GLN A 65 -25.56 6.80 12.44
N MET A 66 -26.55 6.55 11.58
CA MET A 66 -27.87 7.19 11.61
C MET A 66 -28.99 6.17 11.43
#